data_AF-A0A8T2IHC0-F1
#
_entry.id   AF-A0A8T2IHC0-F1
#
_cell.length_a   1.000
_cell.length_b   1.000
_cell.length_c   1.000
_cell.angle_alpha   90.00
_cell.angle_beta   90.00
_cell.angle_gamma   90.00
#
_symmetry.space_group_name_H-M   'P 1'
#
loop_
_entity.id
_entity.type
_entity.pdbx_description
1 polymer ?
#
loop_
_entity_poly.entity_id
_entity_poly.type
_entity_poly.pdbx_seq_one_letter_code
_entity_poly.pdbx_strand_id
1 'polypeptide(L)'
;MSGAHEWSRKDWVEIRGIPLVCSFTSNWERIDGFEAREDDIVVATYPKSGTTWISEIIDVVLSDGDIERSKRDSIYNKVPMLEFDVPGLIPPVMMDQSIVPLMRKGICGDWKNHFTVSQSERFDEYYQREMSGTNLSFRF
;
A
#
# COMPACT_ATOMS: atom_id res chain seq x y z
N MET A 1 -26.85 1.52 -4.24
CA MET A 1 -25.71 1.89 -3.36
C MET A 1 -25.86 1.19 -2.00
N SER A 2 -25.83 -0.15 -1.94
CA SER A 2 -26.14 -0.91 -0.70
C SER A 2 -24.95 -1.68 -0.10
N GLY A 3 -23.85 -1.87 -0.83
CA GLY A 3 -22.71 -2.71 -0.38
C GLY A 3 -21.63 -1.99 0.44
N ALA A 4 -21.57 -0.65 0.43
CA ALA A 4 -20.49 0.09 1.11
C ALA A 4 -20.50 -0.05 2.64
N HIS A 5 -21.69 -0.15 3.24
CA HIS A 5 -21.83 -0.31 4.69
C HIS A 5 -21.47 -1.72 5.17
N GLU A 6 -21.50 -2.72 4.30
CA GLU A 6 -21.20 -4.12 4.64
C GLU A 6 -19.77 -4.26 5.17
N TRP A 7 -18.84 -3.51 4.60
CA TRP A 7 -17.41 -3.59 4.92
C TRP A 7 -16.96 -2.55 5.96
N SER A 8 -17.87 -1.71 6.43
CA SER A 8 -17.53 -0.62 7.34
C SER A 8 -17.28 -1.12 8.77
N ARG A 9 -16.11 -0.76 9.32
CA ARG A 9 -15.70 -1.05 10.71
C ARG A 9 -15.84 -2.51 11.14
N LYS A 10 -15.62 -3.45 10.21
CA LYS A 10 -15.51 -4.87 10.52
C LYS A 10 -14.18 -5.15 11.23
N ASP A 11 -14.17 -6.22 12.02
CA ASP A 11 -12.96 -6.72 12.67
C ASP A 11 -11.93 -7.18 11.63
N TRP A 12 -10.67 -7.21 12.04
CA TRP A 12 -9.58 -7.63 11.18
C TRP A 12 -9.67 -9.14 10.94
N VAL A 13 -9.27 -9.57 9.74
CA VAL A 13 -9.23 -10.98 9.36
C VAL A 13 -7.77 -11.40 9.28
N GLU A 14 -7.43 -12.52 9.90
CA GLU A 14 -6.07 -13.05 9.86
C GLU A 14 -5.86 -13.93 8.64
N ILE A 15 -4.85 -13.61 7.82
CA ILE A 15 -4.39 -14.44 6.71
C ILE A 15 -2.93 -14.78 6.97
N ARG A 16 -2.62 -16.09 7.07
CA ARG A 16 -1.26 -16.59 7.32
C ARG A 16 -0.55 -15.93 8.53
N GLY A 17 -1.30 -15.66 9.61
CA GLY A 17 -0.76 -15.01 10.81
C GLY A 17 -0.64 -13.48 10.73
N ILE A 18 -1.08 -12.86 9.64
CA ILE A 18 -1.05 -11.41 9.44
C ILE A 18 -2.47 -10.87 9.55
N PRO A 19 -2.75 -9.94 10.49
CA PRO A 19 -4.05 -9.31 10.58
C PRO A 19 -4.22 -8.31 9.44
N LEU A 20 -5.29 -8.44 8.67
CA LEU A 20 -5.61 -7.62 7.51
C LEU A 20 -7.00 -6.98 7.63
N VAL A 21 -7.19 -5.90 6.89
CA VAL A 21 -8.49 -5.23 6.76
C VAL A 21 -9.48 -6.19 6.09
N CYS A 22 -10.63 -6.43 6.72
CA CYS A 22 -11.61 -7.43 6.29
C CYS A 22 -11.94 -7.36 4.78
N SER A 23 -12.16 -6.16 4.24
CA SER A 23 -12.50 -5.98 2.82
C SER A 23 -11.47 -6.56 1.86
N PHE A 24 -10.17 -6.43 2.18
CA PHE A 24 -9.05 -6.87 1.34
C PHE A 24 -8.87 -8.39 1.29
N THR A 25 -9.50 -9.11 2.22
CA THR A 25 -9.36 -10.57 2.33
C THR A 25 -10.37 -11.34 1.48
N SER A 26 -11.37 -10.64 0.93
CA SER A 26 -12.51 -11.26 0.24
C SER A 26 -12.14 -12.03 -1.04
N ASN A 27 -11.01 -11.69 -1.67
CA ASN A 27 -10.57 -12.28 -2.94
C ASN A 27 -9.09 -12.68 -2.91
N TRP A 28 -8.64 -13.26 -1.81
CA TRP A 28 -7.22 -13.57 -1.60
C TRP A 28 -6.65 -14.58 -2.60
N GLU A 29 -7.49 -15.48 -3.15
CA GLU A 29 -7.09 -16.44 -4.19
C GLU A 29 -6.52 -15.76 -5.44
N ARG A 30 -7.03 -14.57 -5.80
CA ARG A 30 -6.51 -13.76 -6.90
C ARG A 30 -5.07 -13.31 -6.66
N ILE A 31 -4.73 -13.02 -5.41
CA ILE A 31 -3.39 -12.57 -5.00
C ILE A 31 -2.44 -13.77 -5.01
N ASP A 32 -2.87 -14.91 -4.49
CA ASP A 32 -2.08 -16.15 -4.49
C ASP A 32 -1.80 -16.66 -5.92
N GLY A 33 -2.72 -16.43 -6.85
CA GLY A 33 -2.56 -16.76 -8.27
C GLY A 33 -1.97 -15.64 -9.13
N PHE A 34 -1.51 -14.53 -8.55
CA PHE A 34 -0.95 -13.42 -9.34
C PHE A 34 0.40 -13.81 -9.96
N GLU A 35 0.49 -13.72 -11.28
CA GLU A 35 1.73 -13.94 -12.03
C GLU A 35 2.33 -12.59 -12.44
N ALA A 36 3.46 -12.23 -11.82
CA ALA A 36 4.21 -11.03 -12.17
C ALA A 36 4.89 -11.18 -13.54
N ARG A 37 5.02 -10.07 -14.25
CA ARG A 37 5.83 -9.96 -15.47
C ARG A 37 7.27 -9.62 -15.12
N GLU A 38 8.19 -9.89 -16.04
CA GLU A 38 9.62 -9.59 -15.84
C GLU A 38 9.90 -8.08 -15.76
N ASP A 39 9.03 -7.24 -16.32
CA ASP A 39 9.14 -5.78 -16.36
C ASP A 39 8.27 -5.07 -15.32
N ASP A 40 7.61 -5.81 -14.42
CA ASP A 40 6.79 -5.22 -13.36
C ASP A 40 7.65 -4.50 -12.30
N ILE A 41 7.19 -3.34 -11.86
CA ILE A 41 7.78 -2.58 -10.75
C ILE A 41 6.86 -2.71 -9.54
N VAL A 42 7.38 -3.26 -8.44
CA VAL A 42 6.63 -3.42 -7.19
C VAL A 42 6.97 -2.32 -6.20
N VAL A 43 5.95 -1.59 -5.76
CA VAL A 43 6.04 -0.66 -4.63
C VAL A 43 5.55 -1.36 -3.37
N ALA A 44 6.49 -1.82 -2.55
CA ALA A 44 6.20 -2.43 -1.25
C ALA A 44 6.45 -1.42 -0.13
N THR A 45 5.40 -1.08 0.64
CA THR A 45 5.50 -0.12 1.74
C THR A 45 4.60 -0.55 2.89
N TYR A 46 5.06 -0.37 4.13
CA TYR A 46 4.16 -0.43 5.27
C TYR A 46 3.10 0.68 5.14
N PRO A 47 1.83 0.43 5.54
CA PRO A 47 0.79 1.43 5.43
C PRO A 47 1.21 2.78 5.99
N LYS A 48 0.94 3.83 5.22
CA LYS A 48 1.24 5.24 5.55
C LYS A 48 2.72 5.66 5.45
N SER A 49 3.60 4.84 4.89
CA SER A 49 5.01 5.17 4.64
C SER A 49 5.27 5.89 3.30
N GLY A 50 4.29 6.64 2.79
CA GLY A 50 4.47 7.46 1.59
C GLY A 50 4.25 6.74 0.24
N THR A 51 3.47 5.65 0.22
CA THR A 51 3.15 4.87 -1.00
C THR A 51 2.71 5.77 -2.16
N THR A 52 1.73 6.65 -1.94
CA THR A 52 1.26 7.60 -2.96
C THR A 52 2.38 8.48 -3.50
N TRP A 53 3.28 8.94 -2.62
CA TRP A 53 4.36 9.84 -3.02
C TRP A 53 5.38 9.13 -3.93
N ILE A 54 5.85 7.94 -3.53
CA ILE A 54 6.79 7.19 -4.35
C ILE A 54 6.16 6.69 -5.66
N SER A 55 4.87 6.32 -5.64
CA SER A 55 4.14 5.95 -6.86
C SER A 55 4.06 7.09 -7.87
N GLU A 56 3.83 8.33 -7.45
CA GLU A 56 3.84 9.48 -8.37
C GLU A 56 5.25 9.76 -8.92
N ILE A 57 6.30 9.61 -8.11
CA ILE A 57 7.70 9.76 -8.59
C ILE A 57 8.00 8.70 -9.66
N ILE A 58 7.65 7.44 -9.41
CA ILE A 58 7.85 6.35 -10.38
C ILE A 58 7.07 6.62 -11.66
N ASP A 59 5.80 7.04 -11.57
CA ASP A 59 4.98 7.33 -12.74
C ASP A 59 5.54 8.47 -13.60
N VAL A 60 6.12 9.51 -12.96
CA VAL A 60 6.82 10.59 -13.68
C VAL A 60 8.08 10.07 -14.36
N VAL A 61 8.86 9.22 -13.71
CA VAL A 61 10.07 8.61 -14.32
C VAL A 61 9.70 7.73 -15.51
N LEU A 62 8.66 6.88 -15.38
CA LEU A 62 8.15 6.05 -16.48
C LEU A 62 7.50 6.88 -17.60
N SER A 63 7.20 8.15 -17.34
CA SER A 63 6.70 9.12 -18.31
C SER A 63 7.79 10.01 -18.87
N ASP A 64 9.07 9.63 -18.76
CA ASP A 64 10.23 10.40 -19.23
C ASP A 64 10.30 11.83 -18.65
N GLY A 65 9.76 12.03 -17.43
CA GLY A 65 9.66 13.33 -16.78
C GLY A 65 8.48 14.20 -17.23
N ASP A 66 7.61 13.71 -18.11
CA ASP A 66 6.42 14.42 -18.55
C ASP A 66 5.31 14.40 -17.48
N ILE A 67 5.16 15.53 -16.80
CA ILE A 67 4.17 15.73 -15.73
C ILE A 67 2.74 15.72 -16.28
N GLU A 68 2.50 16.10 -17.53
CA GLU A 68 1.13 16.08 -18.06
C GLU A 68 0.67 14.65 -18.34
N ARG A 69 1.60 13.79 -18.77
CA ARG A 69 1.33 12.35 -18.92
C ARG A 69 1.06 11.64 -17.59
N SER A 70 1.60 12.14 -16.48
CA SER A 70 1.30 11.59 -15.15
C SER A 70 -0.10 11.98 -14.64
N LYS A 71 -0.72 13.05 -15.16
CA LYS A 71 -2.08 13.47 -14.78
C LYS A 71 -3.20 12.71 -15.50
N ARG A 72 -2.87 11.70 -16.32
CA ARG A 72 -3.83 10.93 -17.14
C ARG A 72 -4.93 10.24 -16.34
N ASP A 73 -4.68 9.90 -15.08
CA ASP A 73 -5.64 9.22 -14.20
C ASP A 73 -5.21 9.35 -12.73
N SER A 74 -6.10 8.95 -11.81
CA SER A 74 -5.81 8.79 -10.40
C SER A 74 -4.70 7.76 -10.17
N ILE A 75 -3.83 8.03 -9.20
CA ILE A 75 -2.70 7.16 -8.85
C ILE A 75 -3.11 5.72 -8.56
N TYR A 76 -4.28 5.49 -7.99
CA TYR A 76 -4.77 4.16 -7.63
C TYR A 76 -5.21 3.32 -8.85
N ASN A 77 -5.48 3.96 -9.98
CA ASN A 77 -5.72 3.29 -11.25
C ASN A 77 -4.41 3.05 -12.00
N LYS A 78 -3.45 4.00 -11.90
CA LYS A 78 -2.13 3.90 -12.54
C LYS A 78 -1.23 2.85 -11.88
N VAL A 79 -1.27 2.78 -10.55
CA VAL A 79 -0.45 1.88 -9.71
C VAL A 79 -1.41 1.11 -8.81
N PRO A 80 -2.05 0.04 -9.33
CA PRO A 80 -3.04 -0.72 -8.58
C PRO A 80 -2.37 -1.44 -7.41
N MET A 81 -2.98 -1.32 -6.23
CA MET A 81 -2.56 -2.08 -5.06
C MET A 81 -3.09 -3.51 -5.18
N LEU A 82 -2.19 -4.50 -5.12
CA LEU A 82 -2.51 -5.92 -5.33
C LEU A 82 -3.62 -6.43 -4.40
N GLU A 83 -3.57 -5.99 -3.14
CA GLU A 83 -4.46 -6.39 -2.05
C GLU A 83 -5.79 -5.63 -2.03
N PHE A 84 -5.89 -4.53 -2.77
CA PHE A 84 -6.96 -3.56 -2.60
C PHE A 84 -8.16 -3.91 -3.47
N ASP A 85 -8.90 -4.93 -3.03
CA ASP A 85 -10.18 -5.34 -3.61
C ASP A 85 -11.30 -5.11 -2.58
N VAL A 86 -12.32 -4.34 -2.93
CA VAL A 86 -13.52 -4.15 -2.10
C VAL A 86 -14.73 -4.54 -2.93
N PRO A 87 -15.36 -5.69 -2.65
CA PRO A 87 -16.45 -6.21 -3.46
C PRO A 87 -17.58 -5.18 -3.64
N GLY A 88 -17.92 -4.90 -4.90
CA GLY A 88 -19.03 -4.02 -5.27
C GLY A 88 -18.73 -2.51 -5.17
N LEU A 89 -17.49 -2.10 -4.91
CA LEU A 89 -17.08 -0.69 -4.94
C LEU A 89 -16.10 -0.41 -6.10
N ILE A 90 -16.26 0.74 -6.74
CA ILE A 90 -15.33 1.26 -7.74
C ILE A 90 -14.32 2.22 -7.10
N PRO A 91 -13.10 2.40 -7.68
CA PRO A 91 -12.02 3.16 -7.07
C PRO A 91 -12.37 4.57 -6.55
N PRO A 92 -13.18 5.39 -7.26
CA PRO A 92 -13.56 6.72 -6.75
C PRO A 92 -14.38 6.68 -5.45
N VAL A 93 -15.31 5.72 -5.35
CA VAL A 93 -16.18 5.54 -4.16
C VAL A 93 -15.39 4.95 -3.00
N MET A 94 -14.45 4.06 -3.32
CA MET A 94 -13.57 3.41 -2.38
C MET A 94 -12.61 4.39 -1.68
N MET A 95 -12.21 5.47 -2.36
CA MET A 95 -11.33 6.50 -1.81
C MET A 95 -12.06 7.57 -0.99
N ASP A 96 -13.40 7.58 -1.01
CA ASP A 96 -14.20 8.49 -0.19
C ASP A 96 -14.16 8.08 1.29
N GLN A 97 -13.46 8.86 2.11
CA GLN A 97 -13.32 8.61 3.55
C GLN A 97 -14.64 8.70 4.33
N SER A 98 -15.68 9.33 3.77
CA SER A 98 -17.01 9.35 4.37
C SER A 98 -17.74 8.01 4.20
N ILE A 99 -17.36 7.24 3.18
CA ILE A 99 -17.94 5.94 2.83
C ILE A 99 -17.08 4.81 3.39
N VAL A 100 -15.76 4.88 3.18
CA VAL A 100 -14.77 3.89 3.63
C VAL A 100 -13.73 4.61 4.50
N PRO A 101 -13.94 4.71 5.82
CA PRO A 101 -13.06 5.44 6.75
C PRO A 101 -11.81 4.62 7.10
N LEU A 102 -11.12 4.11 6.08
CA LEU A 102 -9.97 3.24 6.21
C LEU A 102 -8.68 4.02 6.46
N MET A 103 -8.55 5.21 5.86
CA MET A 103 -7.28 5.93 5.83
C MET A 103 -7.19 6.93 6.97
N ARG A 104 -6.33 6.62 7.94
CA ARG A 104 -5.87 7.58 8.94
C ARG A 104 -4.83 8.53 8.32
N LYS A 105 -4.72 9.77 8.82
CA LYS A 105 -3.65 10.70 8.45
C LYS A 105 -2.31 10.11 8.89
N GLY A 106 -1.36 9.97 7.97
CA GLY A 106 -0.01 9.50 8.29
C GLY A 106 0.82 10.60 8.98
N ILE A 107 1.69 10.20 9.90
CA ILE A 107 2.68 11.07 10.54
C ILE A 107 4.06 10.45 10.29
N CYS A 108 5.04 11.26 9.88
CA CYS A 108 6.40 10.76 9.66
C CYS A 108 6.94 10.10 10.94
N GLY A 109 7.49 8.88 10.81
CA GLY A 109 8.00 8.10 11.94
C GLY A 109 6.95 7.34 12.76
N ASP A 110 5.64 7.52 12.50
CA ASP A 110 4.58 6.87 13.28
C ASP A 110 4.59 5.33 13.16
N TRP A 111 5.17 4.79 12.09
CA TRP A 111 5.32 3.34 11.89
C TRP A 111 5.97 2.63 13.09
N LYS A 112 6.87 3.31 13.82
CA LYS A 112 7.52 2.79 15.04
C LYS A 112 6.53 2.47 16.16
N ASN A 113 5.36 3.11 16.18
CA ASN A 113 4.30 2.86 17.16
C ASN A 113 3.44 1.63 16.81
N HIS A 114 3.56 1.10 15.60
CA HIS A 114 2.74 -0.02 15.12
C HIS A 114 3.50 -1.35 15.12
N PHE A 115 4.80 -1.33 15.41
CA PHE A 115 5.63 -2.53 15.45
C PHE A 115 5.82 -2.97 16.91
N THR A 116 5.78 -4.28 17.14
CA THR A 116 6.36 -4.86 18.35
C THR A 116 7.88 -4.68 18.33
N VAL A 117 8.53 -4.72 19.49
CA VAL A 117 9.99 -4.60 19.60
C VAL A 117 10.70 -5.60 18.67
N SER A 118 10.27 -6.87 18.67
CA SER A 118 10.87 -7.91 17.82
C SER A 118 10.64 -7.68 16.32
N GLN A 119 9.49 -7.12 15.92
CA GLN A 119 9.25 -6.73 14.54
C GLN A 119 10.15 -5.57 14.10
N SER A 120 10.37 -4.60 14.98
CA SER A 120 11.28 -3.48 14.72
C SER A 120 12.72 -3.96 14.57
N GLU A 121 13.20 -4.78 15.50
CA GLU A 121 14.55 -5.35 15.46
C GLU A 121 14.78 -6.13 14.17
N ARG A 122 13.82 -6.98 13.77
CA ARG A 122 13.91 -7.75 12.53
C ARG A 122 13.95 -6.85 11.28
N PHE A 123 13.19 -5.75 11.29
CA PHE A 123 13.21 -4.80 10.19
C PHE A 123 14.54 -4.04 10.13
N ASP A 124 15.07 -3.61 11.26
CA ASP A 124 16.36 -2.92 11.35
C ASP A 124 17.52 -3.82 10.88
N GLU A 125 17.54 -5.09 11.28
CA GLU A 125 18.52 -6.08 10.79
C GLU A 125 18.45 -6.25 9.27
N TYR A 126 17.24 -6.41 8.73
CA TYR A 126 17.01 -6.50 7.29
C TYR A 126 17.54 -5.24 6.59
N TYR A 127 17.14 -4.06 7.07
CA TYR A 127 17.53 -2.78 6.50
C TYR A 127 19.06 -2.61 6.50
N GLN A 128 19.73 -2.88 7.62
CA GLN A 128 21.20 -2.77 7.69
C GLN A 128 21.90 -3.70 6.70
N ARG A 129 21.38 -4.93 6.55
CA ARG A 129 21.93 -5.89 5.60
C ARG A 129 21.78 -5.41 4.15
N GLU A 130 20.58 -5.02 3.75
CA GLU A 130 20.32 -4.59 2.35
C GLU A 130 21.01 -3.26 2.01
N MET A 131 21.13 -2.34 2.97
CA MET A 131 21.79 -1.06 2.76
C MET A 131 23.31 -1.13 2.94
N SER A 132 23.85 -2.29 3.32
CA SER A 132 25.29 -2.47 3.52
C SER A 132 26.06 -2.23 2.21
N GLY A 133 27.16 -1.49 2.31
CA GLY A 133 27.98 -1.13 1.14
C GLY A 133 27.46 0.07 0.33
N THR A 134 26.31 0.65 0.68
CA THR A 134 25.86 1.92 0.11
C THR A 134 26.45 3.11 0.89
N ASN A 135 26.65 4.24 0.20
CA ASN A 135 27.01 5.51 0.85
C ASN A 135 25.77 6.29 1.34
N LEU A 136 24.60 5.66 1.36
CA LEU A 136 23.34 6.31 1.72
C LEU A 136 23.21 6.34 3.25
N SER A 137 23.08 7.53 3.80
CA SER A 137 22.81 7.75 5.22
C SER A 137 21.50 8.50 5.38
N PHE A 138 20.58 7.93 6.14
CA PHE A 138 19.29 8.52 6.42
C PHE A 138 19.18 8.84 7.91
N ARG A 139 18.67 10.03 8.22
CA ARG A 139 18.27 10.41 9.59
C ARG A 139 16.76 10.38 9.65
N PHE A 140 16.23 9.58 10.58
CA PHE A 140 14.80 9.45 10.86
C PHE A 140 14.45 10.10 12.19
#